data_AF-A0YFQ3-F1
#
_entry.id   AF-A0YFQ3-F1
#
_cell.length_a   1.000
_cell.length_b   1.000
_cell.length_c   1.000
_cell.angle_alpha   90.00
_cell.angle_beta   90.00
_cell.angle_gamma   90.00
#
_symmetry.space_group_name_H-M   'P 1'
#
loop_
_entity.id
_entity.type
_entity.pdbx_description
1 polymer ?
#
loop_
_entity_poly.entity_id
_entity_poly.type
_entity_poly.pdbx_seq_one_letter_code
_entity_poly.pdbx_strand_id
1 'polypeptide(L)'
;MIRIITLALCLSFASISFVMASNEKYFIAGLGAASCGAWIESRKDEDLQVNVVLGSWVQGFLSGLNVIAMESKREISMIPDPDTLLAYVDKGCEDDPLTSVYKITNMLHGQLQQF
;
A
#
# COMPACT_ATOMS: atom_id res chain seq x y z
N MET A 1 1.63 34.01 -49.72
CA MET A 1 2.60 33.59 -48.68
C MET A 1 2.06 33.73 -47.25
N ILE A 2 1.21 34.73 -46.93
CA ILE A 2 0.63 34.92 -45.57
C ILE A 2 -0.42 33.85 -45.18
N ARG A 3 -1.14 33.24 -46.14
CA ARG A 3 -2.18 32.23 -45.86
C ARG A 3 -1.68 30.82 -45.52
N ILE A 4 -0.42 30.50 -45.80
CA ILE A 4 0.16 29.18 -45.50
C ILE A 4 0.66 29.14 -44.04
N ILE A 5 0.99 30.30 -43.47
CA ILE A 5 1.50 30.42 -42.10
C ILE A 5 0.41 30.14 -41.06
N THR A 6 -0.87 30.40 -41.38
CA THR A 6 -1.99 30.22 -40.45
C THR A 6 -2.40 28.75 -40.26
N LEU A 7 -2.10 27.87 -41.22
CA LEU A 7 -2.46 26.45 -41.13
C LEU A 7 -1.45 25.63 -40.32
N ALA A 8 -0.21 26.12 -40.21
CA ALA A 8 0.87 25.44 -39.49
C ALA A 8 0.82 25.64 -37.97
N LEU A 9 0.09 26.65 -37.48
CA LEU A 9 0.06 27.00 -36.05
C LEU A 9 -1.00 26.23 -35.25
N CYS A 10 -1.95 25.57 -35.91
CA CYS A 10 -3.01 24.81 -35.23
C CYS A 10 -2.67 23.32 -35.00
N LEU A 11 -1.57 22.80 -35.57
CA LEU A 11 -1.22 21.38 -35.48
C LEU A 11 -0.31 21.00 -34.31
N SER A 12 0.18 21.96 -33.52
CA SER A 12 1.18 21.73 -32.47
C SER A 12 0.63 21.55 -31.04
N PHE A 13 -0.69 21.55 -30.86
CA PHE A 13 -1.33 21.35 -29.54
C PHE A 13 -2.01 19.98 -29.36
N ALA A 14 -1.73 19.01 -30.23
CA ALA A 14 -2.20 17.64 -30.05
C ALA A 14 -1.32 16.88 -29.04
N SER A 15 -1.64 17.09 -27.76
CA SER A 15 -1.65 16.05 -26.72
C SER A 15 -0.36 15.25 -26.51
N ILE A 16 0.59 15.82 -25.77
CA ILE A 16 1.51 14.99 -24.98
C ILE A 16 0.69 14.38 -23.84
N SER A 17 0.03 13.26 -24.11
CA SER A 17 -0.50 12.42 -23.06
C SER A 17 0.69 11.84 -22.30
N PHE A 18 1.03 12.45 -21.16
CA PHE A 18 1.92 11.82 -20.19
C PHE A 18 1.22 10.57 -19.67
N VAL A 19 1.46 9.42 -20.31
CA VAL A 19 1.19 8.13 -19.70
C VAL A 19 2.18 8.00 -18.54
N MET A 20 1.71 8.29 -17.33
CA MET A 20 2.43 7.94 -16.11
C MET A 20 2.39 6.41 -16.01
N ALA A 21 3.38 5.74 -16.61
CA ALA A 21 3.59 4.32 -16.38
C ALA A 21 3.88 4.12 -14.88
N SER A 22 2.99 3.43 -14.17
CA SER A 22 3.25 3.02 -12.79
C SER A 22 4.38 2.00 -12.81
N ASN A 23 5.55 2.34 -12.26
CA ASN A 23 6.68 1.41 -12.08
C ASN A 23 6.46 0.39 -10.94
N GLU A 24 5.20 0.09 -10.62
CA GLU A 24 4.81 -0.88 -9.60
C GLU A 24 5.31 -2.27 -10.04
N LYS A 25 6.24 -2.86 -9.29
CA LYS A 25 6.86 -4.16 -9.60
C LYS A 25 5.97 -5.34 -9.22
N TYR A 26 4.83 -5.07 -8.58
CA TYR A 26 3.87 -6.05 -8.10
C TYR A 26 2.51 -5.38 -7.94
N PHE A 27 1.45 -6.19 -7.92
CA PHE A 27 0.09 -5.74 -7.64
C PHE A 27 -0.36 -6.26 -6.28
N ILE A 28 -0.98 -5.40 -5.49
CA ILE A 28 -1.62 -5.76 -4.22
C ILE A 28 -3.12 -5.80 -4.43
N ALA A 29 -3.76 -6.85 -3.93
CA ALA A 29 -5.20 -7.03 -3.97
C ALA A 29 -5.77 -7.28 -2.56
N GLY A 30 -7.07 -7.06 -2.41
CA GLY A 30 -7.76 -7.21 -1.12
C GLY A 30 -7.51 -6.03 -0.17
N LEU A 31 -7.53 -6.30 1.13
CA LEU A 31 -7.49 -5.26 2.17
C LEU A 31 -6.21 -4.40 2.14
N GLY A 32 -5.08 -4.95 1.71
CA GLY A 32 -3.85 -4.18 1.54
C GLY A 32 -3.91 -3.08 0.51
N ALA A 33 -4.81 -3.19 -0.48
CA ALA A 33 -5.00 -2.18 -1.50
C ALA A 33 -5.91 -1.03 -1.03
N ALA A 34 -6.62 -1.20 0.09
CA ALA A 34 -7.42 -0.14 0.69
C ALA A 34 -6.53 1.01 1.19
N SER A 35 -7.08 2.22 1.21
CA SER A 35 -6.41 3.36 1.82
C SER A 35 -6.42 3.26 3.34
N CYS A 36 -5.45 3.90 3.98
CA CYS A 36 -5.39 4.05 5.42
C CYS A 36 -6.59 4.83 5.99
N GLY A 37 -7.15 5.77 5.24
CA GLY A 37 -8.42 6.39 5.61
C GLY A 37 -9.59 5.40 5.69
N ALA A 38 -9.68 4.44 4.75
CA ALA A 38 -10.69 3.39 4.80
C ALA A 38 -10.45 2.41 5.96
N TRP A 39 -9.18 2.11 6.27
CA TRP A 39 -8.79 1.34 7.44
C TRP A 39 -9.27 2.00 8.73
N ILE A 40 -8.93 3.28 8.95
CA ILE A 40 -9.34 4.03 10.15
C ILE A 40 -10.85 4.04 10.30
N GLU A 41 -11.59 4.28 9.20
CA GLU A 41 -13.05 4.24 9.23
C GLU A 41 -13.57 2.87 9.70
N SER A 42 -13.02 1.78 9.18
CA SER A 42 -13.43 0.43 9.57
C SER A 42 -13.10 0.07 11.03
N ARG A 43 -12.18 0.80 11.66
CA ARG A 43 -11.73 0.55 13.04
C ARG A 43 -12.48 1.33 14.12
N LYS A 44 -13.32 2.30 13.76
CA LYS A 44 -14.02 3.19 14.73
C LYS A 44 -14.95 2.46 15.70
N ASP A 45 -15.64 1.43 15.22
CA ASP A 45 -16.67 0.75 16.01
C ASP A 45 -16.11 -0.43 16.83
N GLU A 46 -14.79 -0.69 16.74
CA GLU A 46 -14.11 -1.82 17.39
C GLU A 46 -14.81 -3.17 17.18
N ASP A 47 -15.48 -3.35 16.04
CA ASP A 47 -16.21 -4.58 15.73
C ASP A 47 -15.24 -5.78 15.67
N LEU A 48 -15.55 -6.80 16.47
CA LEU A 48 -14.68 -7.97 16.61
C LEU A 48 -14.48 -8.73 15.30
N GLN A 49 -15.53 -8.85 14.46
CA GLN A 49 -15.41 -9.57 13.20
C GLN A 49 -14.56 -8.79 12.20
N VAL A 50 -14.74 -7.47 12.15
CA VAL A 50 -13.91 -6.57 11.34
C VAL A 50 -12.46 -6.66 11.80
N ASN A 51 -12.18 -6.56 13.10
CA ASN A 51 -10.83 -6.64 13.65
C ASN A 51 -10.16 -7.98 13.33
N VAL A 52 -10.89 -9.10 13.44
CA VAL A 52 -10.37 -10.43 13.05
C VAL A 52 -10.02 -10.48 11.57
N VAL A 53 -10.86 -9.94 10.69
CA VAL A 53 -10.61 -9.91 9.24
C VAL A 53 -9.39 -9.05 8.89
N LEU A 54 -9.31 -7.85 9.46
CA LEU A 54 -8.19 -6.93 9.25
C LEU A 54 -6.87 -7.52 9.79
N GLY A 55 -6.90 -8.03 11.03
CA GLY A 55 -5.75 -8.64 11.68
C GLY A 55 -5.26 -9.87 10.93
N SER A 56 -6.18 -10.72 10.44
CA SER A 56 -5.84 -11.90 9.63
C SER A 56 -5.12 -11.53 8.33
N TRP A 57 -5.52 -10.43 7.68
CA TRP A 57 -4.84 -9.98 6.47
C TRP A 57 -3.42 -9.48 6.77
N VAL A 58 -3.26 -8.65 7.79
CA VAL A 58 -1.94 -8.13 8.22
C VAL A 58 -1.01 -9.28 8.62
N GLN A 59 -1.48 -10.17 9.49
CA GLN A 59 -0.71 -11.32 9.95
C GLN A 59 -0.36 -12.29 8.81
N GLY A 60 -1.31 -12.55 7.90
CA GLY A 60 -1.09 -13.40 6.73
C GLY A 60 -0.05 -12.82 5.77
N PHE A 61 -0.10 -11.51 5.53
CA PHE A 61 0.89 -10.82 4.70
C PHE A 61 2.30 -10.92 5.30
N LEU A 62 2.45 -10.62 6.60
CA LEU A 62 3.74 -10.73 7.30
C LEU A 62 4.26 -12.17 7.30
N SER A 63 3.37 -13.15 7.49
CA SER A 63 3.74 -14.57 7.44
C SER A 63 4.23 -14.98 6.04
N GLY A 64 3.61 -14.46 4.99
CA GLY A 64 4.07 -14.66 3.62
C GLY A 64 5.47 -14.08 3.38
N LEU A 65 5.77 -12.91 3.94
CA LEU A 65 7.12 -12.34 3.89
C LEU A 65 8.15 -13.21 4.62
N ASN A 66 7.78 -13.83 5.74
CA ASN A 66 8.65 -14.81 6.42
C ASN A 66 8.95 -16.04 5.55
N VAL A 67 7.98 -16.55 4.79
CA VAL A 67 8.21 -17.65 3.84
C VAL A 67 9.24 -17.24 2.78
N ILE A 68 9.07 -16.06 2.18
CA ILE A 68 10.00 -15.51 1.19
C ILE A 68 11.38 -15.28 1.80
N ALA A 69 11.45 -14.79 3.04
CA ALA A 69 12.70 -14.58 3.77
C ALA A 69 13.43 -15.91 3.98
N MET A 70 12.73 -16.95 4.44
CA MET A 70 13.27 -18.29 4.62
C MET A 70 13.84 -18.86 3.31
N GLU A 71 13.08 -18.80 2.21
CA GLU A 71 13.54 -19.26 0.88
C GLU A 71 14.79 -18.51 0.40
N SER A 72 14.89 -17.23 0.76
CA SER A 72 16.02 -16.36 0.42
C SER A 72 17.17 -16.41 1.44
N LYS A 73 17.09 -17.28 2.46
CA LYS A 73 18.06 -17.36 3.58
C LYS A 73 18.27 -16.01 4.29
N ARG A 74 17.23 -15.19 4.36
CA ARG A 74 17.18 -13.96 5.14
C ARG A 74 16.58 -14.24 6.52
N GLU A 75 16.77 -13.29 7.43
CA GLU A 75 16.19 -13.34 8.76
C GLU A 75 14.66 -13.34 8.72
N ILE A 76 14.06 -14.23 9.51
CA ILE A 76 12.62 -14.32 9.72
C ILE A 76 12.25 -13.47 10.93
N SER A 77 11.15 -12.74 10.85
CA SER A 77 10.69 -11.90 11.95
C SER A 77 9.71 -12.66 12.83
N MET A 78 9.79 -12.46 14.15
CA MET A 78 8.69 -12.83 15.04
C MET A 78 7.52 -11.90 14.77
N ILE A 79 6.36 -12.46 14.41
CA ILE A 79 5.14 -11.69 14.14
C ILE A 79 4.36 -11.56 15.46
N PRO A 80 4.08 -10.33 15.93
CA PRO A 80 3.28 -10.10 17.14
C PRO A 80 1.86 -10.66 17.04
N ASP A 81 1.14 -10.63 18.16
CA ASP A 81 -0.28 -10.97 18.22
C ASP A 81 -1.14 -9.98 17.39
N PRO A 82 -2.35 -10.37 16.96
CA PRO A 82 -3.19 -9.54 16.10
C PRO A 82 -3.52 -8.17 16.67
N ASP A 83 -3.74 -8.03 17.98
CA ASP A 83 -4.11 -6.74 18.59
C ASP A 83 -2.93 -5.77 18.53
N THR A 84 -1.72 -6.27 18.82
CA THR A 84 -0.48 -5.51 18.65
C THR A 84 -0.30 -5.07 17.18
N LEU A 85 -0.48 -5.99 16.22
CA LEU A 85 -0.37 -5.67 14.80
C LEU A 85 -1.37 -4.59 14.36
N LEU A 86 -2.63 -4.73 14.79
CA LEU A 86 -3.69 -3.78 14.50
C LEU A 86 -3.35 -2.38 15.03
N ALA A 87 -2.85 -2.27 16.26
CA ALA A 87 -2.45 -1.00 16.85
C ALA A 87 -1.28 -0.33 16.10
N TYR A 88 -0.31 -1.12 15.59
CA TYR A 88 0.76 -0.58 14.76
C TYR A 88 0.24 -0.02 13.43
N VAL A 89 -0.68 -0.74 12.78
CA VAL A 89 -1.27 -0.29 11.52
C VAL A 89 -2.17 0.92 11.74
N ASP A 90 -2.95 0.96 12.84
CA ASP A 90 -3.74 2.14 13.23
C ASP A 90 -2.88 3.39 13.29
N LYS A 91 -1.81 3.32 14.10
CA LYS A 91 -0.87 4.42 14.24
C LYS A 91 -0.29 4.87 12.90
N GLY A 92 0.21 3.91 12.10
CA GLY A 92 0.81 4.23 10.81
C GLY A 92 -0.20 4.84 9.82
N CYS A 93 -1.45 4.40 9.87
CA CYS A 93 -2.51 4.93 9.04
C CYS A 93 -3.01 6.30 9.50
N GLU A 94 -3.03 6.57 10.81
CA GLU A 94 -3.32 7.91 11.36
C GLU A 94 -2.26 8.93 10.89
N ASP A 95 -0.99 8.51 10.82
CA ASP A 95 0.13 9.36 10.39
C ASP A 95 0.11 9.65 8.87
N ASP A 96 -0.39 8.74 8.02
CA ASP A 96 -0.50 8.92 6.55
C ASP A 96 -1.80 8.30 5.97
N PRO A 97 -2.95 8.98 6.07
CA PRO A 97 -4.25 8.41 5.70
C PRO A 97 -4.44 8.22 4.19
N LEU A 98 -3.61 8.85 3.36
CA LEU A 98 -3.68 8.73 1.89
C LEU A 98 -2.91 7.52 1.36
N THR A 99 -2.11 6.88 2.20
CA THR A 99 -1.35 5.70 1.80
C THR A 99 -2.17 4.42 1.85
N SER A 100 -1.59 3.32 1.38
CA SER A 100 -2.25 2.00 1.42
C SER A 100 -1.89 1.23 2.69
N VAL A 101 -2.82 0.41 3.16
CA VAL A 101 -2.60 -0.50 4.30
C VAL A 101 -1.39 -1.41 4.08
N TYR A 102 -1.19 -1.85 2.83
CA TYR A 102 0.00 -2.59 2.42
C TYR A 102 1.30 -1.84 2.73
N LYS A 103 1.38 -0.55 2.39
CA LYS A 103 2.62 0.21 2.56
C LYS A 103 2.98 0.32 4.04
N ILE A 104 2.00 0.62 4.89
CA ILE A 104 2.18 0.66 6.36
C ILE A 104 2.59 -0.72 6.88
N THR A 105 1.92 -1.78 6.45
CA THR A 105 2.25 -3.14 6.88
C THR A 105 3.65 -3.58 6.44
N ASN A 106 4.08 -3.19 5.24
CA ASN A 106 5.43 -3.45 4.74
C ASN A 106 6.49 -2.64 5.51
N MET A 107 6.17 -1.42 5.95
CA MET A 107 7.04 -0.65 6.85
C MET A 107 7.18 -1.34 8.21
N LEU A 108 6.08 -1.86 8.78
CA LEU A 108 6.09 -2.65 10.01
C LEU A 108 7.00 -3.87 9.88
N HIS A 109 6.93 -4.63 8.78
CA HIS A 109 7.84 -5.75 8.54
C HIS A 109 9.32 -5.31 8.63
N GLY A 110 9.68 -4.16 8.04
CA GLY A 110 11.03 -3.62 8.13
C GLY A 110 11.45 -3.22 9.55
N GLN A 111 10.52 -2.90 10.43
CA GLN A 111 10.79 -2.66 11.86
C GLN A 111 10.98 -3.97 12.62
N LEU A 112 10.18 -5.00 12.31
CA LEU A 112 10.29 -6.32 12.95
C LEU A 112 11.61 -7.04 12.64
N GLN A 113 12.29 -6.69 11.54
CA GLN A 113 13.62 -7.22 11.20
C GLN A 113 14.78 -6.52 11.94
N GLN A 114 14.49 -5.53 12.78
CA GLN A 114 15.52 -4.80 13.55
C GLN A 114 15.65 -5.28 15.00
N PHE A 115 14.85 -6.28 15.39
CA PHE A 115 14.84 -6.90 16.71
C PHE A 115 15.29 -8.35 16.62
#